data_AF-A0A2R6H2J9-F1
#
_entry.id   AF-A0A2R6H2J9-F1
#
_cell.length_a   1.000
_cell.length_b   1.000
_cell.length_c   1.000
_cell.angle_alpha   90.00
_cell.angle_beta   90.00
_cell.angle_gamma   90.00
#
_symmetry.space_group_name_H-M   'P 1'
#
loop_
_entity.id
_entity.type
_entity.pdbx_description
1 polymer ?
#
loop_
_entity_poly.entity_id
_entity_poly.type
_entity_poly.pdbx_seq_one_letter_code
_entity_poly.pdbx_strand_id
1 'polypeptide(L)'
;MAEGGTYTLVLARDHSGPIEVGALGAIDFPAGWYAYTGSALGSGGFSRIDRHRAVARRLSDTVGGAVPDFGCSDCDCRSHLVGCEDRAELVVAVERAHDVVVSESG
;
A
#
# COMPACT_ATOMS: atom_id res chain seq x y z
N MET A 1 21.87 -7.42 11.44
CA MET A 1 20.91 -6.32 11.69
C MET A 1 19.90 -6.38 10.57
N ALA A 2 18.61 -6.57 10.86
CA ALA A 2 17.60 -6.59 9.79
C ALA A 2 17.50 -5.18 9.19
N GLU A 3 17.78 -5.05 7.90
CA GLU A 3 17.54 -3.81 7.16
C GLU A 3 16.03 -3.56 7.14
N GLY A 4 15.61 -2.37 7.57
CA GLY A 4 14.22 -1.96 7.47
C GLY A 4 13.82 -1.85 5.99
N GLY A 5 12.68 -2.45 5.62
CA GLY A 5 12.20 -2.54 4.24
C GLY A 5 10.81 -1.93 4.07
N THR A 6 10.47 -1.56 2.84
CA THR A 6 9.07 -1.34 2.44
C THR A 6 8.53 -2.66 1.92
N TYR A 7 7.31 -3.01 2.29
CA TYR A 7 6.65 -4.22 1.81
C TYR A 7 5.27 -3.88 1.26
N THR A 8 4.79 -4.71 0.35
CA THR A 8 3.39 -4.65 -0.10
C THR A 8 2.77 -6.04 0.00
N LEU A 9 1.61 -6.14 0.66
CA LEU A 9 0.82 -7.37 0.75
C LEU A 9 -0.26 -7.34 -0.32
N VAL A 10 -0.35 -8.39 -1.14
CA VAL A 10 -1.44 -8.60 -2.08
C VAL A 10 -2.47 -9.54 -1.44
N LEU A 11 -3.68 -9.04 -1.26
CA LEU A 11 -4.77 -9.69 -0.52
C LEU A 11 -5.93 -9.99 -1.46
N ALA A 12 -6.53 -11.17 -1.32
CA ALA A 12 -7.75 -11.55 -2.02
C ALA A 12 -8.97 -11.27 -1.13
N ARG A 13 -10.07 -10.84 -1.74
CA ARG A 13 -11.37 -10.70 -1.07
C ARG A 13 -12.47 -11.30 -1.92
N ASP A 14 -13.09 -12.37 -1.41
CA ASP A 14 -14.02 -13.19 -2.20
C ASP A 14 -15.45 -12.61 -2.28
N HIS A 15 -15.84 -11.77 -1.33
CA HIS A 15 -17.23 -11.28 -1.23
C HIS A 15 -17.29 -9.80 -0.88
N SER A 16 -18.09 -9.01 -1.62
CA SER A 16 -18.40 -7.60 -1.35
C SER A 16 -19.11 -7.39 0.00
N GLY A 17 -18.87 -6.25 0.65
CA GLY A 17 -19.58 -5.84 1.86
C GLY A 17 -18.76 -4.97 2.82
N PRO A 18 -19.38 -4.48 3.90
CA PRO A 18 -18.73 -3.62 4.87
C PRO A 18 -17.71 -4.37 5.72
N ILE A 19 -16.61 -3.70 6.06
CA ILE A 19 -15.63 -4.14 7.07
C ILE A 19 -15.43 -2.98 8.05
N GLU A 20 -15.45 -3.29 9.35
CA GLU A 20 -15.07 -2.34 10.40
C GLU A 20 -13.55 -2.14 10.42
N VAL A 21 -13.09 -0.92 10.14
CA VAL A 21 -11.68 -0.56 10.05
C VAL A 21 -11.33 0.45 11.15
N GLY A 22 -11.23 -0.02 12.39
CA GLY A 22 -10.74 0.78 13.52
C GLY A 22 -11.36 2.19 13.58
N ALA A 23 -10.51 3.23 13.59
CA ALA A 23 -10.95 4.62 13.65
C ALA A 23 -11.66 5.14 12.38
N LEU A 24 -11.54 4.43 11.24
CA LEU A 24 -12.24 4.77 10.00
C LEU A 24 -13.68 4.24 9.96
N GLY A 25 -14.06 3.39 10.92
CA GLY A 25 -15.39 2.79 10.97
C GLY A 25 -15.67 1.81 9.83
N ALA A 26 -16.95 1.62 9.52
CA ALA A 26 -17.40 0.74 8.46
C ALA A 26 -17.04 1.30 7.07
N ILE A 27 -16.31 0.51 6.28
CA ILE A 27 -16.01 0.80 4.88
C ILE A 27 -16.54 -0.33 4.01
N ASP A 28 -17.28 0.01 2.95
CA ASP A 28 -17.69 -0.96 1.94
C ASP A 28 -16.50 -1.34 1.06
N PHE A 29 -16.13 -2.61 1.13
CA PHE A 29 -15.12 -3.19 0.25
C PHE A 29 -15.82 -3.99 -0.86
N PRO A 30 -15.45 -3.79 -2.13
CA PRO A 30 -15.77 -4.74 -3.20
C PRO A 30 -15.02 -6.07 -3.07
N ALA A 31 -15.56 -7.15 -3.63
CA ALA A 31 -14.75 -8.33 -3.94
C ALA A 31 -13.65 -7.96 -4.96
N GLY A 32 -12.51 -8.62 -4.88
CA GLY A 32 -11.36 -8.31 -5.74
C GLY A 32 -10.04 -8.45 -4.99
N TRP A 33 -9.04 -7.71 -5.46
CA TRP A 33 -7.67 -7.76 -4.97
C TRP A 33 -7.26 -6.41 -4.38
N TYR A 34 -6.47 -6.46 -3.32
CA TYR A 34 -6.02 -5.28 -2.60
C TYR A 34 -4.52 -5.32 -2.37
N ALA A 35 -3.85 -4.19 -2.55
CA ALA A 35 -2.45 -4.03 -2.23
C ALA A 35 -2.29 -3.09 -1.03
N TYR A 36 -1.80 -3.63 0.09
CA TYR A 36 -1.49 -2.87 1.28
C TYR A 36 0.02 -2.59 1.36
N THR A 37 0.43 -1.32 1.39
CA THR A 37 1.84 -0.93 1.50
C THR A 37 2.19 -0.53 2.92
N GLY A 38 3.23 -1.15 3.47
CA GLY A 38 3.72 -0.86 4.82
C GLY A 38 5.24 -0.75 4.88
N SER A 39 5.75 -0.43 6.07
CA SER A 39 7.18 -0.39 6.35
C SER A 39 7.53 -1.27 7.55
N ALA A 40 8.67 -1.95 7.49
CA ALA A 40 9.17 -2.79 8.58
C ALA A 40 10.13 -2.01 9.49
N LEU A 41 10.11 -2.32 10.79
CA LEU A 41 10.94 -1.66 11.81
C LEU A 41 12.44 -1.94 11.58
N GLY A 42 13.22 -0.87 11.47
CA GLY A 42 14.68 -0.88 11.41
C GLY A 42 15.24 0.53 11.67
N SER A 43 16.55 0.64 11.93
CA SER A 43 17.26 1.89 12.30
C SER A 43 17.32 2.95 11.19
N GLY A 44 16.62 2.76 10.07
CA GLY A 44 16.70 3.56 8.83
C GLY A 44 16.06 4.95 8.86
N GLY A 45 15.81 5.55 10.03
CA GLY A 45 15.45 6.96 10.16
C GLY A 45 14.31 7.44 9.23
N PHE A 46 14.44 8.63 8.64
CA PHE A 46 13.46 9.25 7.73
C PHE A 46 13.46 8.66 6.31
N SER A 47 14.56 8.07 5.83
CA SER A 47 14.61 7.50 4.46
C SER A 47 13.64 6.33 4.27
N ARG A 48 13.34 5.59 5.36
CA ARG A 48 12.30 4.56 5.36
C ARG A 48 10.90 5.15 5.11
N ILE A 49 10.69 6.39 5.56
CA ILE A 49 9.41 7.09 5.44
C ILE A 49 9.23 7.49 3.98
N ASP A 50 10.25 8.09 3.37
CA ASP A 50 10.21 8.52 1.98
C ASP A 50 9.98 7.36 1.01
N ARG A 51 10.65 6.22 1.23
CA ARG A 51 10.48 5.04 0.37
C ARG A 51 9.06 4.46 0.40
N HIS A 52 8.48 4.24 1.58
CA HIS A 52 7.12 3.70 1.62
C HIS A 52 6.08 4.70 1.08
N ARG A 53 6.29 6.00 1.32
CA ARG A 53 5.45 7.07 0.76
C ARG A 53 5.50 7.05 -0.77
N ALA A 54 6.68 6.88 -1.36
CA ALA A 54 6.85 6.79 -2.80
C ALA A 54 6.10 5.58 -3.40
N VAL A 55 6.23 4.40 -2.79
CA VAL A 55 5.50 3.19 -3.23
C VAL A 55 3.98 3.39 -3.09
N ALA A 56 3.49 3.84 -1.94
CA ALA A 56 2.06 4.02 -1.67
C ALA A 56 1.41 5.04 -2.61
N ARG A 57 2.10 6.17 -2.86
CA ARG A 57 1.64 7.18 -3.82
C ARG A 57 1.56 6.61 -5.23
N ARG A 58 2.61 5.90 -5.68
CA ARG A 58 2.66 5.36 -7.04
C ARG A 58 1.60 4.31 -7.29
N LEU A 59 1.32 3.45 -6.30
CA LEU A 59 0.21 2.51 -6.36
C LEU A 59 -1.14 3.22 -6.45
N SER A 60 -1.36 4.25 -5.61
CA SER A 60 -2.58 5.05 -5.65
C SER A 60 -2.79 5.72 -7.01
N ASP A 61 -1.73 6.23 -7.63
CA ASP A 61 -1.78 6.92 -8.91
C ASP A 61 -1.96 5.94 -10.10
N THR A 62 -1.45 4.70 -9.99
CA THR A 62 -1.47 3.71 -11.09
C THR A 62 -2.74 2.86 -11.07
N VAL A 63 -3.10 2.31 -9.91
CA VAL A 63 -4.21 1.36 -9.76
C VAL A 63 -5.54 2.09 -9.52
N GLY A 64 -5.49 3.25 -8.87
CA GLY A 64 -6.70 3.88 -8.35
C GLY A 64 -7.27 3.09 -7.17
N GLY A 65 -8.58 3.20 -6.95
CA GLY A 65 -9.28 2.44 -5.90
C GLY A 65 -8.71 2.63 -4.48
N ALA A 66 -8.02 3.74 -4.25
CA ALA A 66 -7.39 4.05 -2.97
C ALA A 66 -8.46 4.23 -1.88
N VAL A 67 -8.34 3.48 -0.79
CA VAL A 67 -9.23 3.60 0.37
C VAL A 67 -8.71 4.76 1.24
N PRO A 68 -9.42 5.90 1.29
CA PRO A 68 -8.92 7.10 1.94
C PRO A 68 -8.49 6.86 3.39
N ASP A 69 -7.37 7.47 3.79
CA ASP A 69 -6.83 7.47 5.14
C ASP A 69 -6.42 6.09 5.70
N PHE A 70 -6.61 5.01 4.93
CA PHE A 70 -6.26 3.66 5.34
C PHE A 70 -4.75 3.53 5.56
N GLY A 71 -4.34 3.27 6.80
CA GLY A 71 -2.94 3.05 7.16
C GLY A 71 -2.06 4.30 7.21
N CYS A 72 -2.64 5.50 7.16
CA CYS A 72 -1.91 6.78 7.12
C CYS A 72 -1.65 7.41 8.50
N SER A 73 -1.81 6.69 9.62
CA SER A 73 -1.76 7.28 10.97
C SER A 73 -0.43 7.95 11.34
N ASP A 74 0.66 7.58 10.67
CA ASP A 74 2.03 8.05 10.94
C ASP A 74 2.66 8.74 9.72
N CYS A 75 1.88 9.03 8.67
CA CYS A 75 2.39 9.68 7.45
C CYS A 75 1.30 10.44 6.66
N ASP A 76 1.71 11.38 5.81
CA ASP A 76 0.80 12.22 5.02
C ASP A 76 0.33 11.54 3.71
N CYS A 77 0.36 10.22 3.65
CA CYS A 77 -0.14 9.47 2.50
C CYS A 77 -1.65 9.64 2.36
N ARG A 78 -2.15 9.60 1.12
CA ARG A 78 -3.60 9.58 0.85
C ARG A 78 -4.25 8.24 1.22
N SER A 79 -3.50 7.17 1.04
CA SER A 79 -3.89 5.80 1.38
C SER A 79 -2.67 4.88 1.31
N HIS A 80 -2.66 3.83 2.12
CA HIS A 80 -1.77 2.68 2.00
C HIS A 80 -2.46 1.44 1.42
N LEU A 81 -3.74 1.55 1.04
CA LEU A 81 -4.52 0.44 0.51
C LEU A 81 -5.20 0.84 -0.81
N VAL A 82 -4.84 0.15 -1.89
CA VAL A 82 -5.51 0.26 -3.18
C VAL A 82 -6.22 -1.04 -3.52
N GLY A 83 -7.36 -0.95 -4.22
CA GLY A 83 -8.12 -2.11 -4.68
C GLY A 83 -8.39 -2.10 -6.18
N CYS A 84 -8.37 -3.28 -6.80
CA CYS A 84 -8.78 -3.50 -8.19
C CYS A 84 -9.31 -4.93 -8.40
N GLU A 85 -9.98 -5.16 -9.52
CA GLU A 85 -10.57 -6.47 -9.84
C GLU A 85 -9.51 -7.47 -10.37
N ASP A 86 -8.50 -6.98 -11.09
CA ASP A 86 -7.47 -7.82 -11.72
C ASP A 86 -6.21 -7.97 -10.84
N ARG A 87 -5.94 -9.21 -10.42
CA ARG A 87 -4.74 -9.56 -9.64
C ARG A 87 -3.44 -9.31 -10.40
N ALA A 88 -3.39 -9.65 -11.68
CA ALA A 88 -2.16 -9.58 -12.46
C ALA A 88 -1.75 -8.12 -12.66
N GLU A 89 -2.73 -7.25 -12.94
CA GLU A 89 -2.50 -5.80 -13.01
C GLU A 89 -1.97 -5.27 -11.67
N LEU A 90 -2.59 -5.67 -10.56
CA LEU A 90 -2.16 -5.26 -9.22
C LEU A 90 -0.72 -5.67 -8.94
N VAL A 91 -0.37 -6.93 -9.23
CA VAL A 91 0.98 -7.46 -8.99
C VAL A 91 2.01 -6.71 -9.83
N VAL A 92 1.75 -6.48 -11.12
CA VAL A 92 2.65 -5.71 -11.99
C VAL A 92 2.82 -4.27 -11.49
N ALA A 93 1.75 -3.64 -11.00
CA ALA A 93 1.82 -2.30 -10.42
C ALA A 93 2.68 -2.27 -9.15
N VAL A 94 2.55 -3.29 -8.28
CA VAL A 94 3.36 -3.46 -7.08
C VAL A 94 4.84 -3.62 -7.42
N GLU A 95 5.19 -4.55 -8.31
CA GLU A 95 6.57 -4.79 -8.73
C GLU A 95 7.21 -3.51 -9.27
N ARG A 96 6.53 -2.83 -10.21
CA ARG A 96 7.00 -1.55 -10.77
C ARG A 96 7.12 -0.45 -9.74
N ALA A 97 6.26 -0.42 -8.73
CA ALA A 97 6.33 0.57 -7.67
C ALA A 97 7.56 0.38 -6.79
N HIS A 98 7.97 -0.87 -6.53
CA HIS A 98 9.19 -1.17 -5.76
C HIS A 98 10.48 -0.98 -6.57
N ASP A 99 10.51 -1.40 -7.84
CA ASP A 99 11.70 -1.29 -8.70
C ASP A 99 12.20 0.15 -8.88
N VAL A 100 11.26 1.09 -9.05
CA VAL A 100 11.58 2.52 -9.22
C VAL A 100 12.21 3.09 -7.95
N VAL A 101 11.74 2.69 -6.77
CA VAL A 101 12.25 3.28 -5.52
C VAL A 101 13.58 2.64 -5.09
N VAL A 102 13.87 1.41 -5.50
CA VAL A 102 15.21 0.81 -5.39
C VAL A 102 16.23 1.59 -6.22
N SER A 103 15.84 2.05 -7.41
CA SER A 103 16.73 2.76 -8.35
C SER A 103 17.07 4.20 -7.91
N GLU A 104 16.18 4.86 -7.17
CA GLU A 104 16.37 6.25 -6.68
C GLU A 104 17.13 6.32 -5.34
N SER A 105 17.43 5.17 -4.73
CA SER A 105 18.16 5.07 -3.45
C SER A 105 19.65 4.69 -3.62
N GLY A 106 20.14 4.61 -4.87
CA GLY A 106 21.49 4.21 -5.24
C GLY A 106 22.43 5.36 -5.59
#